data_AF-A0A7X7FK04-F1
#
_entry.id   AF-A0A7X7FK04-F1
#
_cell.length_a   1.000
_cell.length_b   1.000
_cell.length_c   1.000
_cell.angle_alpha   90.00
_cell.angle_beta   90.00
_cell.angle_gamma   90.00
#
_symmetry.space_group_name_H-M   'P 1'
#
loop_
_entity.id
_entity.type
_entity.pdbx_description
1 polymer ?
#
loop_
_entity_poly.entity_id
_entity_poly.type
_entity_poly.pdbx_seq_one_letter_code
_entity_poly.pdbx_strand_id
1 'polypeptide(L)'
;MRITTTTLERMAQQTKPPSTFGPFKRLLGYVWRHKRFLFPSIGCILVMAVTYTASIGSVLPVLSVLIRPQGLHGSMNQYIAEKRLRCVFVLHSSLKDGEIPGVREGSARLFSARASSPLAHNNGGLPTGAIILEVNGTRGPAVDVFRALAEFGPDLIVTWRTDTMPTEHTTSVTATPVPFYHQLARRALEFVPGGLSPAEKWRTLLVVLAMLLVVILIGNTARYFAEYFTVVANCRAIIDLRRELYAKVLKLPLSHFSRNTADTMSRFIQDTNEIFRGLANFFEKIVTEPFKAMGAAAFALWLDWRLTVAVIVATPLVVLLIRKLGNKIRKANRRLLMAYSAMMSTLQSTLEGMRVVKGYCQENYERRRLFAVDHQVLLQQVRMGRIEAFASPTLETMGFIAVMLAILYFGR
;
A
#
# COMPACT_ATOMS: atom_id res chain seq x y z
N MET A 1 13.10 -27.99 54.81
CA MET A 1 13.94 -28.51 53.71
C MET A 1 14.17 -27.35 52.73
N ARG A 2 15.33 -26.67 52.82
CA ARG A 2 15.65 -25.45 52.05
C ARG A 2 16.01 -25.84 50.62
N ILE A 3 15.12 -25.58 49.67
CA ILE A 3 15.45 -25.63 48.24
C ILE A 3 16.34 -24.43 47.97
N THR A 4 17.63 -24.69 47.77
CA THR A 4 18.66 -23.70 47.45
C THR A 4 18.30 -22.95 46.18
N THR A 5 18.32 -21.62 46.25
CA THR A 5 18.06 -20.66 45.16
C THR A 5 18.88 -20.92 43.87
N THR A 6 19.95 -21.69 43.96
CA THR A 6 20.84 -22.08 42.85
C THR A 6 20.24 -23.07 41.85
N THR A 7 19.21 -23.86 42.20
CA THR A 7 18.56 -24.78 41.23
C THR A 7 17.54 -24.07 40.32
N LEU A 8 16.88 -23.02 40.83
CA LEU A 8 15.95 -22.22 40.03
C LEU A 8 16.67 -21.33 39.01
N GLU A 9 17.85 -20.80 39.34
CA GLU A 9 18.67 -20.03 38.40
C GLU A 9 19.24 -20.89 37.25
N ARG A 10 19.60 -22.15 37.53
CA ARG A 10 20.04 -23.10 36.49
C ARG A 10 18.89 -23.54 35.57
N MET A 11 17.66 -23.66 36.07
CA MET A 11 16.49 -23.94 35.23
C MET A 11 16.06 -22.74 34.38
N ALA A 12 16.30 -21.51 34.84
CA ALA A 12 16.02 -20.29 34.08
C ALA A 12 17.04 -20.03 32.94
N GLN A 13 18.27 -20.55 33.04
CA GLN A 13 19.35 -20.28 32.09
C GLN A 13 19.44 -21.23 30.88
N GLN A 14 18.67 -22.33 30.82
CA GLN A 14 18.80 -23.34 29.75
C GLN A 14 17.70 -23.40 28.68
N THR A 15 16.68 -22.53 28.72
CA THR A 15 15.70 -22.48 27.62
C THR A 15 16.05 -21.37 26.64
N LYS A 16 16.95 -21.67 25.70
CA LYS A 16 17.03 -20.91 24.43
C LYS A 16 15.59 -20.79 23.92
N PRO A 17 15.06 -19.58 23.65
CA PRO A 17 13.65 -19.43 23.29
C PRO A 17 13.36 -20.36 22.11
N PRO A 18 12.35 -21.24 22.21
CA PRO A 18 12.07 -22.20 21.16
C PRO A 18 11.96 -21.44 19.84
N SER A 19 12.65 -21.92 18.81
CA SER A 19 12.63 -21.25 17.50
C SER A 19 11.19 -21.15 17.03
N THR A 20 10.61 -19.95 17.08
CA THR A 20 9.18 -19.69 16.80
C THR A 20 8.78 -20.18 15.41
N PHE A 21 9.74 -20.27 14.49
CA PHE A 21 9.52 -20.61 13.09
C PHE A 21 9.36 -22.11 12.82
N GLY A 22 9.90 -22.98 13.68
CA GLY A 22 9.88 -24.44 13.48
C GLY A 22 8.45 -25.03 13.45
N PRO A 23 7.61 -24.77 14.48
CA PRO A 23 6.21 -25.20 14.49
C PRO A 23 5.40 -24.61 13.34
N PHE A 24 5.64 -23.33 13.01
CA PHE A 24 4.95 -22.65 11.92
C PHE A 24 5.28 -23.27 10.54
N LYS A 25 6.54 -23.64 10.30
CA LYS A 25 6.94 -24.34 9.07
C LYS A 25 6.23 -25.68 8.90
N ARG A 26 5.99 -26.41 10.00
CA ARG A 26 5.22 -27.67 9.96
C ARG A 26 3.77 -27.41 9.56
N LEU A 27 3.13 -26.37 10.11
CA LEU A 27 1.79 -25.95 9.72
C LEU A 27 1.72 -25.58 8.23
N LEU A 28 2.73 -24.88 7.71
CA LEU A 28 2.81 -24.58 6.27
C LEU A 28 2.87 -25.85 5.41
N GLY A 29 3.49 -26.92 5.91
CA GLY A 29 3.52 -28.22 5.24
C GLY A 29 2.13 -28.82 4.98
N TYR A 30 1.19 -28.66 5.93
CA TYR A 30 -0.20 -29.08 5.74
C TYR A 30 -0.91 -28.29 4.65
N VAL A 31 -0.66 -26.97 4.58
CA VAL A 31 -1.22 -26.12 3.53
C VAL A 31 -0.59 -26.42 2.16
N TRP A 32 0.72 -26.68 2.12
CA TRP A 32 1.45 -27.00 0.90
C TRP A 32 0.94 -28.25 0.20
N ARG A 33 0.39 -29.22 0.95
CA ARG A 33 -0.28 -30.39 0.39
C ARG A 33 -1.47 -30.03 -0.51
N HIS A 34 -2.06 -28.85 -0.30
CA HIS A 34 -3.17 -28.29 -1.08
C HIS A 34 -2.72 -27.23 -2.09
N LYS A 35 -1.49 -27.36 -2.63
CA LYS A 35 -0.91 -26.43 -3.63
C LYS A 35 -1.81 -26.12 -4.83
N ARG A 36 -2.71 -27.03 -5.22
CA ARG A 36 -3.70 -26.84 -6.30
C ARG A 36 -4.63 -25.65 -6.10
N PHE A 37 -4.87 -25.23 -4.86
CA PHE A 37 -5.67 -24.03 -4.55
C PHE A 37 -4.77 -22.81 -4.24
N LEU A 38 -3.58 -23.07 -3.72
CA LEU A 38 -2.62 -22.03 -3.36
C LEU A 38 -2.02 -21.33 -4.59
N PHE A 39 -1.70 -22.06 -5.66
CA PHE A 39 -1.17 -21.47 -6.90
C PHE A 39 -2.18 -20.53 -7.59
N PRO A 40 -3.45 -20.93 -7.82
CA PRO A 40 -4.48 -20.02 -8.33
C PRO A 40 -4.67 -18.79 -7.44
N SER A 41 -4.66 -18.97 -6.11
CA SER A 41 -4.76 -17.85 -5.16
C SER A 41 -3.65 -16.82 -5.35
N ILE A 42 -2.39 -17.26 -5.47
CA ILE A 42 -1.25 -16.36 -5.73
C ILE A 42 -1.41 -15.65 -7.08
N GLY A 43 -1.87 -16.35 -8.12
CA GLY A 43 -2.19 -15.73 -9.41
C GLY A 43 -3.24 -14.62 -9.29
N CYS A 44 -4.32 -14.88 -8.55
CA CYS A 44 -5.34 -13.89 -8.25
C CYS A 44 -4.80 -12.72 -7.41
N ILE A 45 -3.91 -12.97 -6.45
CA ILE A 45 -3.23 -11.92 -5.65
C ILE A 45 -2.37 -11.03 -6.56
N LEU A 46 -1.67 -11.59 -7.55
CA LEU A 46 -0.91 -10.79 -8.52
C LEU A 46 -1.82 -9.91 -9.36
N VAL A 47 -2.92 -10.44 -9.88
CA VAL A 47 -3.92 -9.64 -10.61
C VAL A 47 -4.51 -8.54 -9.72
N MET A 48 -4.82 -8.85 -8.47
CA MET A 48 -5.26 -7.88 -7.48
C MET A 48 -4.22 -6.78 -7.24
N ALA A 49 -2.93 -7.12 -7.12
CA ALA A 49 -1.86 -6.14 -6.93
C ALA A 49 -1.69 -5.23 -8.15
N VAL A 50 -1.77 -5.78 -9.36
CA VAL A 50 -1.71 -5.01 -10.62
C VAL A 50 -2.90 -4.06 -10.74
N THR A 51 -4.12 -4.55 -10.50
CA THR A 51 -5.35 -3.73 -10.56
C THR A 51 -5.39 -2.67 -9.46
N TYR A 52 -4.91 -2.97 -8.25
CA TYR A 52 -4.74 -1.99 -7.17
C TYR A 52 -3.79 -0.85 -7.58
N THR A 53 -2.66 -1.21 -8.19
CA THR A 53 -1.68 -0.25 -8.69
C THR A 53 -2.25 0.60 -9.82
N ALA A 54 -2.97 -0.02 -10.76
CA ALA A 54 -3.67 0.68 -11.84
C ALA A 54 -4.74 1.63 -11.30
N SER A 55 -5.47 1.23 -10.24
CA SER A 55 -6.47 2.08 -9.57
C SER A 55 -5.83 3.32 -8.96
N ILE A 56 -4.71 3.19 -8.25
CA ILE A 56 -3.96 4.36 -7.73
C ILE A 56 -3.49 5.27 -8.89
N GLY A 57 -2.93 4.68 -9.94
CA GLY A 57 -2.47 5.43 -11.11
C GLY A 57 -3.60 6.16 -11.85
N SER A 58 -4.82 5.62 -11.81
CA SER A 58 -5.98 6.18 -12.51
C SER A 58 -6.47 7.52 -11.96
N VAL A 59 -6.08 7.88 -10.74
CA VAL A 59 -6.38 9.19 -10.12
C VAL A 59 -5.78 10.33 -10.95
N LEU A 60 -4.58 10.15 -11.50
CA LEU A 60 -3.90 11.17 -12.30
C LEU A 60 -4.70 11.55 -13.57
N PRO A 61 -5.14 10.59 -14.41
CA PRO A 61 -6.05 10.85 -15.51
C PRO A 61 -7.32 11.60 -15.09
N VAL A 62 -8.02 11.14 -14.05
CA VAL A 62 -9.28 11.76 -13.60
C VAL A 62 -9.05 13.21 -13.18
N LEU A 63 -8.00 13.46 -12.39
CA LEU A 63 -7.63 14.80 -11.95
C LEU A 63 -7.23 15.69 -13.14
N SER A 64 -6.56 15.14 -14.16
CA SER A 64 -6.20 15.87 -15.36
C SER A 64 -7.41 16.28 -16.22
N VAL A 65 -8.45 15.44 -16.28
CA VAL A 65 -9.70 15.76 -16.99
C VAL A 65 -10.49 16.84 -16.25
N LEU A 66 -10.49 16.80 -14.90
CA LEU A 66 -11.32 17.68 -14.08
C LEU A 66 -10.67 19.07 -13.85
N ILE A 67 -9.35 19.14 -13.67
CA ILE A 67 -8.65 20.38 -13.29
C ILE A 67 -8.00 21.09 -14.49
N ARG A 68 -7.46 20.35 -15.48
CA ARG A 68 -6.66 20.97 -16.55
C ARG A 68 -7.51 21.34 -17.77
N PRO A 69 -7.42 22.58 -18.28
CA PRO A 69 -8.27 23.06 -19.39
C PRO A 69 -8.07 22.28 -20.71
N GLN A 70 -6.87 21.74 -20.90
CA GLN A 70 -6.41 20.93 -22.03
C GLN A 70 -6.87 19.45 -22.01
N GLY A 71 -7.55 19.00 -20.95
CA GLY A 71 -8.03 17.61 -20.80
C GLY A 71 -6.91 16.55 -20.68
N LEU A 72 -7.29 15.27 -20.76
CA LEU A 72 -6.38 14.12 -20.60
C LEU A 72 -5.31 14.06 -21.70
N HIS A 73 -5.76 14.13 -22.96
CA HIS A 73 -4.90 14.04 -24.14
C HIS A 73 -3.91 15.19 -24.21
N GLY A 74 -4.36 16.42 -23.99
CA GLY A 74 -3.47 17.59 -23.94
C GLY A 74 -2.45 17.51 -22.80
N SER A 75 -2.86 17.04 -21.62
CA SER A 75 -1.94 16.88 -20.48
C SER A 75 -0.91 15.77 -20.69
N MET A 76 -1.30 14.66 -21.32
CA MET A 76 -0.37 13.59 -21.67
C MET A 76 0.61 14.03 -22.76
N ASN A 77 0.12 14.73 -23.79
CA ASN A 77 0.98 15.27 -24.85
C ASN A 77 1.96 16.31 -24.31
N GLN A 78 1.51 17.20 -23.41
CA GLN A 78 2.41 18.11 -22.70
C GLN A 78 3.47 17.34 -21.92
N TYR A 79 3.08 16.32 -21.13
CA TYR A 79 4.03 15.53 -20.34
C TYR A 79 5.08 14.82 -21.22
N ILE A 80 4.66 14.24 -22.36
CA ILE A 80 5.55 13.60 -23.32
C ILE A 80 6.49 14.64 -23.95
N ALA A 81 5.96 15.79 -24.36
CA ALA A 81 6.75 16.88 -24.93
C ALA A 81 7.79 17.42 -23.94
N GLU A 82 7.42 17.65 -22.68
CA GLU A 82 8.32 18.12 -21.62
C GLU A 82 9.46 17.14 -21.35
N LYS A 83 9.15 15.84 -21.26
CA LYS A 83 10.17 14.79 -21.06
C LYS A 83 11.10 14.65 -22.26
N ARG A 84 10.54 14.73 -23.48
CA ARG A 84 11.30 14.63 -24.73
C ARG A 84 12.23 15.81 -24.93
N LEU A 85 11.74 17.02 -24.65
CA LEU A 85 12.46 18.27 -24.92
C LEU A 85 13.25 18.74 -23.70
N ARG A 86 13.11 18.10 -22.53
CA ARG A 86 13.75 18.49 -21.26
C ARG A 86 13.44 19.95 -20.89
N CYS A 87 12.21 20.36 -21.17
CA CYS A 87 11.67 21.69 -20.93
C CYS A 87 10.39 21.60 -20.10
N VAL A 88 10.03 22.69 -19.44
CA VAL A 88 8.75 22.85 -18.75
C VAL A 88 7.91 23.84 -19.53
N PHE A 89 6.68 23.44 -19.88
CA PHE A 89 5.73 24.31 -20.57
C PHE A 89 4.64 24.77 -19.59
N VAL A 90 4.17 26.00 -19.77
CA VAL A 90 3.06 26.58 -19.01
C VAL A 90 2.06 27.14 -20.02
N LEU A 91 0.77 27.05 -19.68
CA LEU A 91 -0.29 27.67 -20.48
C LEU A 91 -0.30 29.18 -20.23
N HIS A 92 -0.23 29.96 -21.30
CA HIS A 92 -0.40 31.41 -21.23
C HIS A 92 -1.82 31.73 -20.76
N SER A 93 -1.92 32.56 -19.72
CA SER A 93 -3.20 33.03 -19.17
C SER A 93 -3.22 34.54 -19.18
N SER A 94 -4.16 35.13 -19.92
CA SER A 94 -4.32 36.58 -20.06
C SER A 94 -4.43 37.28 -18.69
N LEU A 95 -5.08 36.62 -17.72
CA LEU A 95 -5.23 37.07 -16.33
C LEU A 95 -3.93 37.16 -15.52
N LYS A 96 -2.90 36.36 -15.84
CA LYS A 96 -1.61 36.35 -15.13
C LYS A 96 -0.49 37.02 -15.90
N ASP A 97 -0.52 36.94 -17.23
CA ASP A 97 0.58 37.31 -18.11
C ASP A 97 0.30 38.60 -18.93
N GLY A 98 -0.91 39.16 -18.86
CA GLY A 98 -1.34 40.31 -19.67
C GLY A 98 -1.85 39.92 -21.07
N GLU A 99 -2.68 40.77 -21.69
CA GLU A 99 -3.17 40.55 -23.06
C GLU A 99 -2.07 40.86 -24.09
N ILE A 100 -1.61 39.84 -24.80
CA ILE A 100 -0.67 39.99 -25.91
C ILE A 100 -1.45 39.95 -27.24
N PRO A 101 -1.40 41.01 -28.08
CA PRO A 101 -2.17 41.08 -29.32
C PRO A 101 -1.77 39.96 -30.30
N GLY A 102 -2.77 39.18 -30.74
CA GLY A 102 -2.59 38.07 -31.68
C GLY A 102 -2.24 36.72 -31.04
N VAL A 103 -2.07 36.66 -29.71
CA VAL A 103 -1.86 35.40 -28.97
C VAL A 103 -3.17 34.97 -28.33
N ARG A 104 -3.60 33.73 -28.59
CA ARG A 104 -4.82 33.16 -27.98
C ARG A 104 -4.55 32.70 -26.54
N GLU A 105 -5.56 32.83 -25.68
CA GLU A 105 -5.54 32.27 -24.33
C GLU A 105 -5.27 30.76 -24.36
N GLY A 106 -4.43 30.30 -23.44
CA GLY A 106 -4.02 28.89 -23.37
C GLY A 106 -3.09 28.47 -24.51
N SER A 107 -2.25 29.37 -25.02
CA SER A 107 -1.11 29.04 -25.89
C SER A 107 0.08 28.50 -25.08
N ALA A 108 0.94 27.68 -25.69
CA ALA A 108 2.04 27.03 -24.98
C ALA A 108 3.22 28.00 -24.81
N ARG A 109 3.59 28.29 -23.57
CA ARG A 109 4.72 29.14 -23.20
C ARG A 109 5.85 28.30 -22.62
N LEU A 110 7.08 28.54 -23.05
CA LEU A 110 8.26 27.90 -22.47
C LEU A 110 8.59 28.57 -21.14
N PHE A 111 8.49 27.83 -20.03
CA PHE A 111 8.77 28.36 -18.69
C PHE A 111 10.24 28.19 -18.30
N SER A 112 10.82 27.01 -18.54
CA SER A 112 12.24 26.76 -18.33
C SER A 112 12.75 25.64 -19.21
N ALA A 113 14.01 25.74 -19.64
CA ALA A 113 14.71 24.72 -20.43
C ALA A 113 16.00 24.33 -19.71
N ARG A 114 16.29 23.02 -19.59
CA ARG A 114 17.62 22.58 -19.12
C ARG A 114 18.68 22.94 -20.16
N ALA A 115 19.90 23.22 -19.74
CA ALA A 115 21.02 23.50 -20.66
C ALA A 115 21.28 22.37 -21.68
N SER A 116 20.96 21.13 -21.34
CA SER A 116 21.03 19.96 -22.25
C SER A 116 19.80 19.78 -23.16
N SER A 117 18.90 20.76 -23.20
CA SER A 117 17.68 20.69 -24.00
C SER A 117 17.98 21.01 -25.46
N PRO A 118 17.36 20.29 -26.41
CA PRO A 118 17.37 20.67 -27.82
C PRO A 118 16.81 22.08 -28.07
N LEU A 119 15.88 22.55 -27.23
CA LEU A 119 15.23 23.86 -27.34
C LEU A 119 15.86 24.95 -26.47
N ALA A 120 16.99 24.70 -25.81
CA ALA A 120 17.67 25.73 -25.05
C ALA A 120 18.26 26.80 -25.97
N HIS A 121 18.18 28.06 -25.55
CA HIS A 121 18.73 29.21 -26.27
C HIS A 121 20.20 29.03 -26.72
N ASN A 122 21.02 28.33 -25.93
CA ASN A 122 22.42 28.05 -26.26
C ASN A 122 22.64 27.07 -27.42
N ASN A 123 21.61 26.31 -27.81
CA ASN A 123 21.67 25.36 -28.93
C ASN A 123 20.91 25.86 -30.17
N GLY A 124 20.64 27.17 -30.26
CA GLY A 124 19.83 27.76 -31.34
C GLY A 124 18.31 27.60 -31.12
N GLY A 125 17.88 27.29 -29.89
CA GLY A 125 16.48 27.10 -29.51
C GLY A 125 15.79 28.36 -28.99
N LEU A 126 14.68 28.17 -28.27
CA LEU A 126 13.80 29.26 -27.85
C LEU A 126 14.33 29.98 -26.59
N PRO A 127 14.18 31.32 -26.50
CA PRO A 127 14.40 32.06 -25.26
C PRO A 127 13.35 31.71 -24.21
N THR A 128 13.74 31.78 -22.94
CA THR A 128 12.86 31.55 -21.79
C THR A 128 11.71 32.56 -21.81
N GLY A 129 10.47 32.08 -21.71
CA GLY A 129 9.27 32.90 -21.82
C GLY A 129 8.68 33.02 -23.23
N ALA A 130 9.30 32.41 -24.25
CA ALA A 130 8.78 32.37 -25.61
C ALA A 130 7.45 31.60 -25.71
N ILE A 131 6.54 32.15 -26.51
CA ILE A 131 5.23 31.58 -26.80
C ILE A 131 5.34 30.86 -28.15
N ILE A 132 4.97 29.58 -28.15
CA ILE A 132 4.98 28.74 -29.35
C ILE A 132 3.66 28.94 -30.08
N LEU A 133 3.74 29.41 -31.33
CA LEU A 133 2.58 29.71 -32.17
C LEU A 133 2.30 28.59 -33.18
N GLU A 134 3.35 27.93 -33.66
CA GLU A 134 3.26 26.92 -34.70
C GLU A 134 4.35 25.88 -34.54
N VAL A 135 4.00 24.61 -34.78
CA VAL A 135 4.96 23.50 -34.80
C VAL A 135 4.66 22.63 -36.02
N ASN A 136 5.67 22.43 -36.88
CA ASN A 136 5.57 21.63 -38.11
C ASN A 136 4.36 21.99 -38.99
N GLY A 137 4.08 23.29 -39.18
CA GLY A 137 2.96 23.74 -40.03
C GLY A 137 1.58 23.75 -39.34
N THR A 138 1.50 23.33 -38.06
CA THR A 138 0.23 23.26 -37.32
C THR A 138 0.10 24.47 -36.39
N ARG A 139 -0.74 25.44 -36.76
CA ARG A 139 -1.16 26.56 -35.90
C ARG A 139 -2.44 26.19 -35.15
N GLY A 140 -2.43 26.30 -33.83
CA GLY A 140 -3.60 25.92 -33.03
C GLY A 140 -3.50 26.27 -31.54
N PRO A 141 -4.56 26.00 -30.75
CA PRO A 141 -4.51 26.04 -29.29
C PRO A 141 -3.40 25.13 -28.73
N ALA A 142 -2.96 25.34 -27.47
CA ALA A 142 -1.82 24.60 -26.90
C ALA A 142 -1.92 23.08 -27.02
N VAL A 143 -3.12 22.51 -27.10
CA VAL A 143 -3.35 21.07 -27.28
C VAL A 143 -2.78 20.55 -28.60
N ASP A 144 -2.96 21.30 -29.69
CA ASP A 144 -2.46 20.94 -31.02
C ASP A 144 -0.96 21.19 -31.11
N VAL A 145 -0.48 22.25 -30.47
CA VAL A 145 0.96 22.54 -30.33
C VAL A 145 1.65 21.44 -29.54
N PHE A 146 1.11 21.00 -28.40
CA PHE A 146 1.66 19.89 -27.62
C PHE A 146 1.56 18.56 -28.35
N ARG A 147 0.51 18.34 -29.15
CA ARG A 147 0.40 17.15 -30.01
C ARG A 147 1.52 17.12 -31.06
N ALA A 148 1.75 18.22 -31.75
CA ALA A 148 2.82 18.35 -32.74
C ALA A 148 4.22 18.24 -32.10
N LEU A 149 4.42 18.80 -30.90
CA LEU A 149 5.66 18.64 -30.12
C LEU A 149 5.89 17.19 -29.67
N ALA A 150 4.80 16.46 -29.41
CA ALA A 150 4.83 15.05 -29.02
C ALA A 150 4.90 14.08 -30.23
N GLU A 151 4.77 14.56 -31.47
CA GLU A 151 4.83 13.72 -32.68
C GLU A 151 6.26 13.33 -33.07
N PHE A 152 6.43 12.07 -33.47
CA PHE A 152 7.71 11.40 -33.62
C PHE A 152 8.43 11.74 -34.95
N GLY A 153 8.84 13.00 -35.11
CA GLY A 153 9.80 13.43 -36.13
C GLY A 153 11.16 13.78 -35.51
N PRO A 154 12.30 13.43 -36.13
CA PRO A 154 13.62 13.84 -35.64
C PRO A 154 13.76 15.36 -35.67
N ASP A 155 13.15 16.03 -36.66
CA ASP A 155 13.22 17.49 -36.80
C ASP A 155 11.87 18.13 -36.46
N LEU A 156 11.91 19.09 -35.54
CA LEU A 156 10.78 19.97 -35.24
C LEU A 156 11.09 21.38 -35.71
N ILE A 157 10.23 21.92 -36.55
CA ILE A 157 10.22 23.32 -36.96
C ILE A 157 9.25 24.04 -36.03
N VAL A 158 9.78 24.91 -35.16
CA VAL A 158 8.99 25.63 -34.16
C VAL A 158 9.01 27.12 -34.49
N THR A 159 7.83 27.71 -34.70
CA THR A 159 7.65 29.16 -34.85
C THR A 159 7.24 29.74 -33.51
N TRP A 160 7.99 30.72 -33.02
CA TRP A 160 7.79 31.32 -31.71
C TRP A 160 7.83 32.84 -31.75
N ARG A 161 7.27 33.45 -30.71
CA ARG A 161 7.28 34.89 -30.46
C ARG A 161 7.58 35.16 -28.99
N THR A 162 8.22 36.29 -28.69
CA THR A 162 8.44 36.74 -27.30
C THR A 162 7.71 38.04 -27.04
N ASP A 163 7.49 38.33 -25.76
CA ASP A 163 6.86 39.59 -25.31
C ASP A 163 7.67 40.83 -25.74
N THR A 164 9.00 40.69 -25.82
CA THR A 164 9.94 41.76 -26.18
C THR A 164 10.18 41.91 -27.68
N MET A 165 9.78 40.94 -28.52
CA MET A 165 10.00 40.97 -29.98
C MET A 165 8.74 40.52 -30.73
N PRO A 166 8.07 41.42 -31.48
CA PRO A 166 6.81 41.10 -32.17
C PRO A 166 6.98 40.24 -33.44
N THR A 167 8.22 40.01 -33.91
CA THR A 167 8.52 39.23 -35.11
C THR A 167 8.50 37.72 -34.83
N GLU A 168 7.93 36.95 -35.76
CA GLU A 168 7.91 35.48 -35.70
C GLU A 168 9.28 34.92 -36.08
N HIS A 169 9.83 34.03 -35.24
CA HIS A 169 11.09 33.36 -35.49
C HIS A 169 10.88 31.85 -35.61
N THR A 170 11.45 31.25 -36.65
CA THR A 170 11.34 29.81 -36.93
C THR A 170 12.68 29.12 -36.66
N THR A 171 12.70 28.13 -35.77
CA THR A 171 13.89 27.35 -35.44
C THR A 171 13.65 25.87 -35.67
N SER A 172 14.55 25.20 -36.40
CA SER A 172 14.56 23.75 -36.53
C SER A 172 15.39 23.12 -35.41
N VAL A 173 14.81 22.14 -34.72
CA VAL A 173 15.43 21.49 -33.57
C VAL A 173 15.33 19.98 -33.69
N THR A 174 16.46 19.29 -33.56
CA THR A 174 16.52 17.83 -33.59
C THR A 174 16.17 17.25 -32.21
N ALA A 175 15.03 16.56 -32.11
CA ALA A 175 14.50 16.06 -30.85
C ALA A 175 15.03 14.66 -30.50
N THR A 176 15.28 14.40 -29.21
CA THR A 176 15.73 13.08 -28.74
C THR A 176 14.63 12.02 -28.86
N PRO A 177 14.96 10.75 -29.16
CA PRO A 177 13.99 9.66 -29.24
C PRO A 177 13.38 9.34 -27.89
N VAL A 178 12.08 9.03 -27.87
CA VAL A 178 11.30 8.80 -26.65
C VAL A 178 11.36 7.32 -26.22
N PRO A 179 11.45 7.00 -24.91
CA PRO A 179 11.43 5.61 -24.43
C PRO A 179 10.14 4.84 -24.79
N PHE A 180 10.25 3.53 -24.95
CA PHE A 180 9.17 2.59 -25.32
C PHE A 180 7.89 2.70 -24.46
N TYR A 181 8.01 3.04 -23.17
CA TYR A 181 6.86 3.14 -22.26
C TYR A 181 5.85 4.23 -22.63
N HIS A 182 6.28 5.32 -23.27
CA HIS A 182 5.37 6.37 -23.74
C HIS A 182 4.54 5.91 -24.94
N GLN A 183 5.00 4.91 -25.70
CA GLN A 183 4.23 4.31 -26.80
C GLN A 183 3.07 3.46 -26.27
N LEU A 184 3.29 2.71 -25.18
CA LEU A 184 2.23 1.94 -24.52
C LEU A 184 1.16 2.87 -23.93
N ALA A 185 1.58 3.98 -23.33
CA ALA A 185 0.67 5.00 -22.79
C ALA A 185 -0.16 5.69 -23.88
N ARG A 186 0.45 6.00 -25.04
CA ARG A 186 -0.27 6.58 -26.19
C ARG A 186 -1.28 5.60 -26.80
N ARG A 187 -0.92 4.32 -26.96
CA ARG A 187 -1.88 3.27 -27.37
C ARG A 187 -3.05 3.12 -26.41
N ALA A 188 -2.81 3.23 -25.10
CA ALA A 188 -3.88 3.22 -24.12
C ALA A 188 -4.78 4.47 -24.22
N LEU A 189 -4.21 5.64 -24.55
CA LEU A 189 -4.96 6.88 -24.78
C LEU A 189 -5.76 6.86 -26.10
N GLU A 190 -5.31 6.15 -27.13
CA GLU A 190 -6.02 6.03 -28.42
C GLU A 190 -7.40 5.38 -28.25
N PHE A 191 -7.61 4.54 -27.23
CA PHE A 191 -8.92 3.99 -26.88
C PHE A 191 -9.89 5.02 -26.26
N VAL A 192 -9.39 6.21 -25.90
CA VAL A 192 -10.18 7.26 -25.26
C VAL A 192 -10.46 8.38 -26.28
N PRO A 193 -11.72 8.75 -26.58
CA PRO A 193 -12.01 9.83 -27.51
C PRO A 193 -11.43 11.16 -27.00
N GLY A 194 -10.69 11.87 -27.86
CA GLY A 194 -9.91 13.07 -27.51
C GLY A 194 -10.55 14.41 -27.87
N GLY A 195 -11.86 14.45 -28.06
CA GLY A 195 -12.57 15.66 -28.47
C GLY A 195 -12.59 16.74 -27.39
N LEU A 196 -12.40 18.00 -27.80
CA LEU A 196 -12.25 19.16 -26.92
C LEU A 196 -13.56 19.91 -26.66
N SER A 197 -14.64 19.57 -27.38
CA SER A 197 -15.96 20.17 -27.14
C SER A 197 -16.49 19.76 -25.75
N PRO A 198 -17.34 20.58 -25.09
CA PRO A 198 -17.90 20.24 -23.78
C PRO A 198 -18.61 18.88 -23.75
N ALA A 199 -19.30 18.52 -24.83
CA ALA A 199 -19.97 17.23 -24.99
C ALA A 199 -18.97 16.07 -25.14
N GLU A 200 -17.87 16.26 -25.87
CA GLU A 200 -16.82 15.25 -26.01
C GLU A 200 -16.02 15.08 -24.73
N LYS A 201 -15.67 16.17 -24.03
CA LYS A 201 -15.03 16.11 -22.70
C LYS A 201 -15.86 15.29 -21.70
N TRP A 202 -17.19 15.45 -21.71
CA TRP A 202 -18.09 14.64 -20.89
C TRP A 202 -18.07 13.16 -21.30
N ARG A 203 -18.08 12.85 -22.61
CA ARG A 203 -17.95 11.47 -23.11
C ARG A 203 -16.59 10.85 -22.75
N THR A 204 -15.50 11.59 -22.86
CA THR A 204 -14.15 11.19 -22.43
C THR A 204 -14.14 10.85 -20.95
N LEU A 205 -14.73 11.69 -20.10
CA LEU A 205 -14.85 11.44 -18.66
C LEU A 205 -15.63 10.15 -18.39
N LEU A 206 -16.79 9.96 -19.04
CA LEU A 206 -17.60 8.74 -18.89
C LEU A 206 -16.84 7.48 -19.30
N VAL A 207 -16.08 7.52 -20.41
CA VAL A 207 -15.27 6.38 -20.86
C VAL A 207 -14.15 6.06 -19.87
N VAL A 208 -13.45 7.08 -19.35
CA VAL A 208 -12.40 6.90 -18.34
C VAL A 208 -12.98 6.31 -17.05
N LEU A 209 -14.13 6.82 -16.59
CA LEU A 209 -14.83 6.29 -15.41
C LEU A 209 -15.32 4.86 -15.64
N ALA A 210 -15.85 4.53 -16.82
CA ALA A 210 -16.27 3.18 -17.16
C ALA A 210 -15.07 2.20 -17.21
N MET A 211 -13.95 2.61 -17.80
CA MET A 211 -12.71 1.81 -17.79
C MET A 211 -12.22 1.58 -16.36
N LEU A 212 -12.22 2.61 -15.53
CA LEU A 212 -11.85 2.54 -14.13
C LEU A 212 -12.77 1.59 -13.35
N LEU A 213 -14.08 1.64 -13.60
CA LEU A 213 -15.05 0.71 -13.03
C LEU A 213 -14.74 -0.73 -13.42
N VAL A 214 -14.40 -1.00 -14.68
CA VAL A 214 -14.00 -2.34 -15.15
C VAL A 214 -12.73 -2.81 -14.45
N VAL A 215 -11.70 -1.98 -14.31
CA VAL A 215 -10.46 -2.32 -13.60
C VAL A 215 -10.74 -2.66 -12.13
N ILE A 216 -11.58 -1.87 -11.45
CA ILE A 216 -12.00 -2.11 -10.07
C ILE A 216 -12.79 -3.41 -9.96
N LEU A 217 -13.70 -3.68 -10.91
CA LEU A 217 -14.50 -4.90 -10.92
C LEU A 217 -13.63 -6.15 -11.10
N ILE A 218 -12.65 -6.10 -12.01
CA ILE A 218 -11.66 -7.17 -12.21
C ILE A 218 -10.83 -7.37 -10.94
N GLY A 219 -10.36 -6.28 -10.32
CA GLY A 219 -9.57 -6.33 -9.08
C GLY A 219 -10.35 -6.94 -7.92
N ASN A 220 -11.61 -6.55 -7.72
CA ASN A 220 -12.48 -7.11 -6.69
C ASN A 220 -12.84 -8.58 -6.97
N THR A 221 -13.05 -8.94 -8.22
CA THR A 221 -13.31 -10.33 -8.61
C THR A 221 -12.07 -11.20 -8.34
N ALA A 222 -10.88 -10.73 -8.72
CA ALA A 222 -9.62 -11.40 -8.39
C ALA A 222 -9.43 -11.53 -6.87
N ARG A 223 -9.76 -10.49 -6.10
CA ARG A 223 -9.73 -10.53 -4.63
C ARG A 223 -10.64 -11.61 -4.07
N TYR A 224 -11.89 -11.67 -4.54
CA TYR A 224 -12.84 -12.70 -4.11
C TYR A 224 -12.29 -14.11 -4.37
N PHE A 225 -11.78 -14.38 -5.57
CA PHE A 225 -11.20 -15.69 -5.88
C PHE A 225 -9.93 -15.99 -5.07
N ALA A 226 -9.07 -15.00 -4.83
CA ALA A 226 -7.89 -15.16 -3.98
C ALA A 226 -8.26 -15.56 -2.54
N GLU A 227 -9.24 -14.87 -1.94
CA GLU A 227 -9.77 -15.16 -0.61
C GLU A 227 -10.45 -16.54 -0.58
N TYR A 228 -11.29 -16.84 -1.57
CA TYR A 228 -11.97 -18.14 -1.70
C TYR A 228 -10.99 -19.31 -1.74
N PHE A 229 -10.01 -19.28 -2.64
CA PHE A 229 -9.03 -20.36 -2.76
C PHE A 229 -8.17 -20.51 -1.52
N THR A 230 -7.82 -19.40 -0.87
CA THR A 230 -7.09 -19.39 0.42
C THR A 230 -7.92 -20.07 1.51
N VAL A 231 -9.20 -19.72 1.64
CA VAL A 231 -10.10 -20.31 2.64
C VAL A 231 -10.25 -21.81 2.39
N VAL A 232 -10.43 -22.24 1.14
CA VAL A 232 -10.51 -23.68 0.80
C VAL A 232 -9.23 -24.41 1.17
N ALA A 233 -8.05 -23.85 0.86
CA ALA A 233 -6.77 -24.43 1.24
C ALA A 233 -6.60 -24.53 2.76
N ASN A 234 -6.97 -23.47 3.49
CA ASN A 234 -6.89 -23.41 4.95
C ASN A 234 -7.84 -24.41 5.63
N CYS A 235 -9.09 -24.49 5.17
CA CYS A 235 -10.08 -25.46 5.65
C CYS A 235 -9.61 -26.91 5.42
N ARG A 236 -9.00 -27.22 4.28
CA ARG A 236 -8.49 -28.57 4.04
C ARG A 236 -7.26 -28.88 4.88
N ALA A 237 -6.35 -27.93 5.04
CA ALA A 237 -5.18 -28.07 5.91
C ALA A 237 -5.59 -28.34 7.37
N ILE A 238 -6.60 -27.63 7.88
CA ILE A 238 -7.07 -27.83 9.26
C ILE A 238 -7.81 -29.16 9.44
N ILE A 239 -8.55 -29.62 8.43
CA ILE A 239 -9.18 -30.96 8.45
C ILE A 239 -8.10 -32.05 8.51
N ASP A 240 -7.05 -31.95 7.70
CA ASP A 240 -5.94 -32.91 7.72
C ASP A 240 -5.22 -32.91 9.07
N LEU A 241 -4.98 -31.73 9.66
CA LEU A 241 -4.42 -31.61 11.00
C LEU A 241 -5.33 -32.28 12.05
N ARG A 242 -6.64 -32.02 12.02
CA ARG A 242 -7.61 -32.64 12.95
C ARG A 242 -7.65 -34.16 12.81
N ARG A 243 -7.56 -34.69 11.59
CA ARG A 243 -7.51 -36.15 11.34
C ARG A 243 -6.27 -36.78 11.95
N GLU A 244 -5.10 -36.18 11.77
CA GLU A 244 -3.85 -36.67 12.37
C GLU A 244 -3.86 -36.56 13.90
N LEU A 245 -4.36 -35.45 14.44
CA LEU A 245 -4.53 -35.26 15.88
C LEU A 245 -5.48 -36.32 16.46
N TYR A 246 -6.62 -36.55 15.82
CA TYR A 246 -7.60 -37.54 16.28
C TYR A 246 -7.02 -38.97 16.23
N ALA A 247 -6.32 -39.34 15.17
CA ALA A 247 -5.63 -40.63 15.06
C ALA A 247 -4.58 -40.82 16.17
N LYS A 248 -3.94 -39.74 16.62
CA LYS A 248 -2.99 -39.78 17.74
C LYS A 248 -3.70 -39.89 19.10
N VAL A 249 -4.81 -39.18 19.27
CA VAL A 249 -5.65 -39.25 20.48
C VAL A 249 -6.14 -40.69 20.71
N LEU A 250 -6.60 -41.37 19.65
CA LEU A 250 -7.04 -42.77 19.74
C LEU A 250 -5.95 -43.77 20.14
N LYS A 251 -4.66 -43.43 19.96
CA LYS A 251 -3.52 -44.28 20.35
C LYS A 251 -3.00 -43.99 21.75
N LEU A 252 -3.56 -43.01 22.45
CA LEU A 252 -3.15 -42.69 23.82
C LEU A 252 -3.65 -43.75 24.80
N PRO A 253 -2.86 -44.10 25.83
CA PRO A 253 -3.28 -45.06 26.84
C PRO A 253 -4.48 -44.54 27.64
N LEU A 254 -5.37 -45.43 28.07
CA LEU A 254 -6.54 -45.09 28.89
C LEU A 254 -6.20 -44.29 30.16
N SER A 255 -5.00 -44.48 30.73
CA SER A 255 -4.50 -43.72 31.88
C SER A 255 -4.35 -42.21 31.62
N HIS A 256 -4.27 -41.79 30.36
CA HIS A 256 -4.24 -40.37 30.00
C HIS A 256 -5.61 -39.70 30.16
N PHE A 257 -6.68 -40.42 29.81
CA PHE A 257 -8.05 -39.89 29.80
C PHE A 257 -8.67 -39.79 31.20
N SER A 258 -8.16 -40.53 32.18
CA SER A 258 -8.65 -40.44 33.57
C SER A 258 -8.38 -39.08 34.23
N ARG A 259 -7.41 -38.31 33.72
CA ARG A 259 -7.05 -36.98 34.26
C ARG A 259 -7.14 -35.84 33.23
N ASN A 260 -6.95 -36.11 31.94
CA ASN A 260 -6.70 -35.06 30.94
C ASN A 260 -7.74 -34.97 29.81
N THR A 261 -8.94 -35.55 29.97
CA THR A 261 -9.96 -35.55 28.91
C THR A 261 -10.39 -34.12 28.52
N ALA A 262 -10.63 -33.25 29.50
CA ALA A 262 -11.02 -31.87 29.25
C ALA A 262 -9.90 -31.05 28.57
N ASP A 263 -8.65 -31.23 28.99
CA ASP A 263 -7.49 -30.59 28.35
C ASP A 263 -7.33 -31.06 26.90
N THR A 264 -7.41 -32.36 26.66
CA THR A 264 -7.31 -32.94 25.31
C THR A 264 -8.41 -32.39 24.39
N MET A 265 -9.65 -32.30 24.89
CA MET A 265 -10.78 -31.72 24.15
C MET A 265 -10.57 -30.23 23.86
N SER A 266 -10.11 -29.46 24.85
CA SER A 266 -9.83 -28.04 24.70
C SER A 266 -8.76 -27.80 23.62
N ARG A 267 -7.64 -28.53 23.67
CA ARG A 267 -6.56 -28.41 22.67
C ARG A 267 -7.03 -28.84 21.27
N PHE A 268 -7.86 -29.87 21.18
CA PHE A 268 -8.43 -30.30 19.90
C PHE A 268 -9.34 -29.22 19.28
N ILE A 269 -10.14 -28.53 20.07
CA ILE A 269 -11.10 -27.52 19.58
C ILE A 269 -10.46 -26.13 19.50
N GLN A 270 -9.98 -25.59 20.62
CA GLN A 270 -9.48 -24.22 20.76
C GLN A 270 -8.15 -24.02 20.05
N ASP A 271 -7.11 -24.80 20.36
CA ASP A 271 -5.78 -24.61 19.76
C ASP A 271 -5.84 -24.77 18.24
N THR A 272 -6.60 -25.76 17.76
CA THR A 272 -6.81 -25.98 16.33
C THR A 272 -7.55 -24.80 15.67
N ASN A 273 -8.52 -24.19 16.36
CA ASN A 273 -9.21 -23.01 15.83
C ASN A 273 -8.30 -21.78 15.77
N GLU A 274 -7.45 -21.59 16.79
CA GLU A 274 -6.44 -20.52 16.79
C GLU A 274 -5.40 -20.72 15.68
N ILE A 275 -5.01 -21.97 15.39
CA ILE A 275 -4.16 -22.30 14.23
C ILE A 275 -4.86 -21.91 12.91
N PHE A 276 -6.14 -22.22 12.76
CA PHE A 276 -6.91 -21.85 11.57
C PHE A 276 -6.95 -20.32 11.36
N ARG A 277 -7.21 -19.56 12.43
CA ARG A 277 -7.18 -18.08 12.41
C ARG A 277 -5.79 -17.55 12.06
N GLY A 278 -4.75 -18.14 12.63
CA GLY A 278 -3.36 -17.79 12.33
C GLY A 278 -3.00 -18.01 10.86
N LEU A 279 -3.41 -19.16 10.29
CA LEU A 279 -3.22 -19.46 8.86
C LEU A 279 -4.02 -18.51 7.97
N ALA A 280 -5.28 -18.21 8.32
CA ALA A 280 -6.10 -17.26 7.57
C ALA A 280 -5.42 -15.88 7.52
N ASN A 281 -5.02 -15.34 8.68
CA ASN A 281 -4.31 -14.07 8.78
C ASN A 281 -2.98 -14.06 8.01
N PHE A 282 -2.26 -15.18 8.00
CA PHE A 282 -1.00 -15.29 7.26
C PHE A 282 -1.20 -15.13 5.75
N PHE A 283 -2.14 -15.88 5.17
CA PHE A 283 -2.39 -15.78 3.73
C PHE A 283 -3.08 -14.47 3.34
N GLU A 284 -4.05 -14.02 4.13
CA GLU A 284 -4.79 -12.80 3.81
C GLU A 284 -3.91 -11.56 3.90
N LYS A 285 -3.09 -11.43 4.95
CA LYS A 285 -2.30 -10.22 5.20
C LYS A 285 -0.84 -10.39 4.83
N ILE A 286 -0.16 -11.39 5.39
CA ILE A 286 1.30 -11.52 5.27
C ILE A 286 1.72 -11.89 3.84
N VAL A 287 0.91 -12.63 3.10
CA VAL A 287 1.17 -12.91 1.68
C VAL A 287 0.70 -11.76 0.80
N THR A 288 -0.54 -11.30 0.95
CA THR A 288 -1.14 -10.33 0.01
C THR A 288 -0.54 -8.91 0.11
N GLU A 289 -0.33 -8.39 1.32
CA GLU A 289 0.08 -6.99 1.51
C GLU A 289 1.46 -6.67 0.89
N PRO A 290 2.49 -7.54 0.98
CA PRO A 290 3.75 -7.34 0.27
C PRO A 290 3.60 -7.27 -1.24
N PHE A 291 2.73 -8.09 -1.86
CA PHE A 291 2.51 -8.02 -3.31
C PHE A 291 1.88 -6.68 -3.72
N LYS A 292 0.91 -6.17 -2.97
CA LYS A 292 0.35 -4.83 -3.18
C LYS A 292 1.42 -3.74 -3.01
N ALA A 293 2.20 -3.82 -1.94
CA ALA A 293 3.27 -2.87 -1.64
C ALA A 293 4.35 -2.87 -2.74
N MET A 294 4.73 -4.05 -3.24
CA MET A 294 5.67 -4.19 -4.36
C MET A 294 5.11 -3.58 -5.65
N GLY A 295 3.84 -3.83 -5.97
CA GLY A 295 3.18 -3.25 -7.14
C GLY A 295 3.14 -1.72 -7.06
N ALA A 296 2.74 -1.17 -5.91
CA ALA A 296 2.72 0.27 -5.66
C ALA A 296 4.12 0.89 -5.72
N ALA A 297 5.13 0.24 -5.12
CA ALA A 297 6.52 0.72 -5.15
C ALA A 297 7.11 0.69 -6.57
N ALA A 298 6.84 -0.37 -7.35
CA ALA A 298 7.27 -0.46 -8.74
C ALA A 298 6.64 0.64 -9.60
N PHE A 299 5.35 0.93 -9.39
CA PHE A 299 4.66 2.03 -10.07
C PHE A 299 5.18 3.41 -9.66
N ALA A 300 5.46 3.62 -8.37
CA ALA A 300 6.07 4.86 -7.89
C ALA A 300 7.47 5.06 -8.51
N LEU A 301 8.30 4.02 -8.54
CA LEU A 301 9.62 4.05 -9.19
C LEU A 301 9.52 4.36 -10.68
N TRP A 302 8.48 3.84 -11.35
CA TRP A 302 8.21 4.12 -12.77
C TRP A 302 7.81 5.58 -13.01
N LEU A 303 7.07 6.20 -12.08
CA LEU A 303 6.64 7.59 -12.17
C LEU A 303 7.82 8.56 -11.99
N ASP A 304 8.51 8.47 -10.85
CA ASP A 304 9.73 9.22 -10.58
C ASP A 304 10.63 8.44 -9.61
N TRP A 305 11.73 7.93 -10.14
CA TRP A 305 12.68 7.14 -9.36
C TRP A 305 13.39 7.98 -8.29
N ARG A 306 13.58 9.28 -8.47
CA ARG A 306 14.30 10.14 -7.51
C ARG A 306 13.45 10.37 -6.28
N LEU A 307 12.18 10.73 -6.47
CA LEU A 307 11.20 10.89 -5.38
C LEU A 307 11.01 9.57 -4.63
N THR A 308 10.89 8.48 -5.36
CA THR A 308 10.65 7.16 -4.75
C THR A 308 11.84 6.67 -3.93
N VAL A 309 13.08 6.86 -4.41
CA VAL A 309 14.29 6.52 -3.64
C VAL A 309 14.36 7.34 -2.35
N ALA A 310 14.01 8.63 -2.36
CA ALA A 310 13.98 9.43 -1.14
C ALA A 310 12.99 8.85 -0.09
N VAL A 311 11.81 8.43 -0.52
CA VAL A 311 10.82 7.77 0.35
C VAL A 311 11.31 6.40 0.84
N ILE A 312 11.98 5.62 -0.02
CA ILE A 312 12.57 4.32 0.35
C ILE A 312 13.65 4.51 1.42
N VAL A 313 14.46 5.56 1.33
CA VAL A 313 15.47 5.89 2.36
C VAL A 313 14.84 6.31 3.69
N ALA A 314 13.66 6.94 3.66
CA ALA A 314 12.90 7.25 4.88
C ALA A 314 12.17 6.02 5.49
N THR A 315 11.83 5.03 4.67
CA THR A 315 11.14 3.79 5.07
C THR A 315 11.80 3.03 6.25
N PRO A 316 13.13 2.80 6.31
CA PRO A 316 13.74 2.10 7.44
C PRO A 316 13.48 2.78 8.79
N LEU A 317 13.36 4.10 8.83
CA LEU A 317 13.02 4.83 10.06
C LEU A 317 11.62 4.44 10.56
N VAL A 318 10.64 4.38 9.64
CA VAL A 318 9.27 3.94 9.93
C VAL A 318 9.26 2.46 10.37
N VAL A 319 10.00 1.60 9.68
CA VAL A 319 10.13 0.17 10.03
C VAL A 319 10.72 0.00 11.44
N LEU A 320 11.76 0.77 11.80
CA LEU A 320 12.34 0.75 13.14
C LEU A 320 11.32 1.16 14.21
N LEU A 321 10.51 2.19 13.93
CA LEU A 321 9.45 2.62 14.85
C LEU A 321 8.39 1.52 15.02
N ILE A 322 7.89 0.95 13.91
CA ILE A 322 6.93 -0.15 13.93
C ILE A 322 7.49 -1.32 14.74
N ARG A 323 8.77 -1.68 14.56
CA ARG A 323 9.41 -2.74 15.36
C ARG A 323 9.45 -2.42 16.85
N LYS A 324 9.75 -1.17 17.23
CA LYS A 324 9.73 -0.72 18.63
C LYS A 324 8.31 -0.78 19.22
N LEU A 325 7.31 -0.29 18.49
CA LEU A 325 5.90 -0.34 18.90
C LEU A 325 5.40 -1.79 19.00
N GLY A 326 5.68 -2.62 18.00
CA GLY A 326 5.34 -4.04 17.99
C GLY A 326 5.95 -4.80 19.17
N ASN A 327 7.21 -4.51 19.52
CA ASN A 327 7.83 -5.08 20.72
C ASN A 327 7.15 -4.62 22.03
N LYS A 328 6.73 -3.34 22.11
CA LYS A 328 5.97 -2.83 23.26
C LYS A 328 4.59 -3.50 23.35
N ILE A 329 3.86 -3.62 22.25
CA ILE A 329 2.57 -4.31 22.17
C ILE A 329 2.73 -5.77 22.61
N ARG A 330 3.73 -6.48 22.08
CA ARG A 330 3.99 -7.88 22.43
C ARG A 330 4.27 -8.06 23.92
N LYS A 331 5.04 -7.15 24.52
CA LYS A 331 5.33 -7.17 25.97
C LYS A 331 4.08 -6.84 26.80
N ALA A 332 3.25 -5.90 26.37
CA ALA A 332 1.98 -5.57 27.01
C ALA A 332 0.98 -6.73 26.92
N ASN A 333 0.83 -7.35 25.75
CA ASN A 333 -0.03 -8.51 25.54
C ASN A 333 0.40 -9.71 26.41
N ARG A 334 1.71 -9.95 26.56
CA ARG A 334 2.19 -11.00 27.49
C ARG A 334 1.78 -10.72 28.94
N ARG A 335 1.80 -9.46 29.39
CA ARG A 335 1.37 -9.08 30.75
C ARG A 335 -0.14 -9.20 30.92
N LEU A 336 -0.91 -8.81 29.90
CA LEU A 336 -2.35 -8.99 29.86
C LEU A 336 -2.73 -10.47 29.97
N LEU A 337 -2.06 -11.34 29.20
CA LEU A 337 -2.29 -12.78 29.25
C LEU A 337 -1.95 -13.38 30.64
N MET A 338 -0.91 -12.87 31.31
CA MET A 338 -0.61 -13.24 32.70
C MET A 338 -1.70 -12.80 33.68
N ALA A 339 -2.25 -11.60 33.52
CA ALA A 339 -3.35 -11.12 34.36
C ALA A 339 -4.62 -11.96 34.15
N TYR A 340 -4.96 -12.30 32.90
CA TYR A 340 -6.06 -13.22 32.60
C TYR A 340 -5.84 -14.61 33.22
N SER A 341 -4.62 -15.14 33.17
CA SER A 341 -4.29 -16.42 33.81
C SER A 341 -4.49 -16.38 35.33
N ALA A 342 -4.11 -15.28 35.99
CA ALA A 342 -4.36 -15.10 37.43
C ALA A 342 -5.85 -14.98 37.76
N MET A 343 -6.62 -14.27 36.93
CA MET A 343 -8.08 -14.17 37.05
C MET A 343 -8.74 -15.53 36.92
N MET A 344 -8.38 -16.31 35.89
CA MET A 344 -8.92 -17.64 35.66
C MET A 344 -8.56 -18.59 36.80
N SER A 345 -7.32 -18.56 37.30
CA SER A 345 -6.89 -19.35 38.44
C SER A 345 -7.67 -19.01 39.72
N THR A 346 -7.91 -17.72 39.98
CA THR A 346 -8.72 -17.28 41.12
C THR A 346 -10.14 -17.82 41.03
N LEU A 347 -10.77 -17.66 39.85
CA LEU A 347 -12.11 -18.17 39.57
C LEU A 347 -12.19 -19.70 39.76
N GLN A 348 -11.22 -20.43 39.20
CA GLN A 348 -11.15 -21.88 39.32
C GLN A 348 -11.08 -22.32 40.79
N SER A 349 -10.21 -21.72 41.60
CA SER A 349 -10.11 -22.03 43.03
C SER A 349 -11.41 -21.74 43.78
N THR A 350 -12.10 -20.64 43.46
CA THR A 350 -13.39 -20.31 44.08
C THR A 350 -14.47 -21.32 43.70
N LEU A 351 -14.51 -21.78 42.44
CA LEU A 351 -15.48 -22.78 41.96
C LEU A 351 -15.22 -24.17 42.54
N GLU A 352 -13.97 -24.62 42.59
CA GLU A 352 -13.57 -25.88 43.22
C GLU A 352 -13.89 -25.87 44.73
N GLY A 353 -13.68 -24.73 45.40
CA GLY A 353 -13.96 -24.52 46.82
C GLY A 353 -15.38 -24.06 47.16
N MET A 354 -16.33 -24.08 46.21
CA MET A 354 -17.61 -23.37 46.37
C MET A 354 -18.42 -23.81 47.59
N ARG A 355 -18.36 -25.09 47.97
CA ARG A 355 -19.00 -25.60 49.19
C ARG A 355 -18.44 -24.96 50.46
N VAL A 356 -17.13 -24.71 50.52
CA VAL A 356 -16.48 -24.03 51.65
C VAL A 356 -16.88 -22.56 51.68
N VAL A 357 -16.86 -21.89 50.53
CA VAL A 357 -17.27 -20.47 50.44
C VAL A 357 -18.70 -20.28 50.95
N LYS A 358 -19.63 -21.15 50.53
CA LYS A 358 -21.03 -21.14 51.01
C LYS A 358 -21.17 -21.55 52.48
N GLY A 359 -20.42 -22.57 52.92
CA GLY A 359 -20.45 -23.04 54.30
C GLY A 359 -20.00 -22.00 55.33
N TYR A 360 -19.11 -21.09 54.94
CA TYR A 360 -18.60 -20.01 55.80
C TYR A 360 -19.18 -18.63 55.46
N CYS A 361 -20.18 -18.53 54.57
CA CYS A 361 -20.78 -17.25 54.13
C CYS A 361 -19.74 -16.20 53.63
N GLN A 362 -18.69 -16.65 52.93
CA GLN A 362 -17.56 -15.82 52.47
C GLN A 362 -17.71 -15.31 51.02
N GLU A 363 -18.91 -15.29 50.46
CA GLU A 363 -19.12 -14.87 49.05
C GLU A 363 -18.68 -13.42 48.81
N ASN A 364 -18.94 -12.53 49.78
CA ASN A 364 -18.53 -11.13 49.68
C ASN A 364 -17.00 -10.98 49.67
N TYR A 365 -16.28 -11.83 50.40
CA TYR A 365 -14.83 -11.84 50.44
C TYR A 365 -14.24 -12.30 49.10
N GLU A 366 -14.69 -13.44 48.58
CA GLU A 366 -14.24 -13.94 47.27
C GLU A 366 -14.61 -12.99 46.12
N ARG A 367 -15.78 -12.33 46.20
CA ARG A 367 -16.15 -11.28 45.24
C ARG A 367 -15.14 -10.13 45.23
N ARG A 368 -14.76 -9.61 46.40
CA ARG A 368 -13.76 -8.54 46.52
C ARG A 368 -12.39 -8.99 46.01
N ARG A 369 -12.00 -10.23 46.30
CA ARG A 369 -10.74 -10.83 45.83
C ARG A 369 -10.70 -10.92 44.30
N LEU A 370 -11.75 -11.41 43.66
CA LEU A 370 -11.83 -11.48 42.20
C LEU A 370 -11.82 -10.08 41.56
N PHE A 371 -12.59 -9.12 42.11
CA PHE A 371 -12.63 -7.75 41.60
C PHE A 371 -11.28 -7.03 41.71
N ALA A 372 -10.47 -7.34 42.72
CA ALA A 372 -9.11 -6.82 42.81
C ALA A 372 -8.20 -7.33 41.67
N VAL A 373 -8.37 -8.60 41.26
CA VAL A 373 -7.64 -9.17 40.11
C VAL A 373 -8.18 -8.62 38.79
N ASP A 374 -9.49 -8.48 38.66
CA ASP A 374 -10.15 -7.89 37.49
C ASP A 374 -9.68 -6.45 37.23
N HIS A 375 -9.50 -5.66 38.30
CA HIS A 375 -8.89 -4.33 38.18
C HIS A 375 -7.45 -4.38 37.62
N GLN A 376 -6.66 -5.41 37.94
CA GLN A 376 -5.34 -5.58 37.32
C GLN A 376 -5.44 -5.91 35.83
N VAL A 377 -6.41 -6.73 35.43
CA VAL A 377 -6.71 -7.02 34.01
C VAL A 377 -7.07 -5.72 33.28
N LEU A 378 -7.97 -4.91 33.85
CA LEU A 378 -8.34 -3.60 33.31
C LEU A 378 -7.11 -2.71 33.10
N LEU A 379 -6.24 -2.58 34.11
CA LEU A 379 -5.03 -1.76 33.99
C LEU A 379 -4.08 -2.24 32.88
N GLN A 380 -3.92 -3.57 32.70
CA GLN A 380 -3.09 -4.09 31.60
C GLN A 380 -3.77 -3.91 30.24
N GLN A 381 -5.09 -4.09 30.16
CA GLN A 381 -5.88 -3.89 28.94
C GLN A 381 -5.80 -2.44 28.49
N VAL A 382 -6.03 -1.48 29.40
CA VAL A 382 -5.90 -0.04 29.11
C VAL A 382 -4.46 0.30 28.73
N ARG A 383 -3.46 -0.29 29.38
CA ARG A 383 -2.05 -0.08 29.00
C ARG A 383 -1.75 -0.56 27.59
N MET A 384 -2.29 -1.72 27.18
CA MET A 384 -2.17 -2.22 25.81
C MET A 384 -2.89 -1.30 24.82
N GLY A 385 -4.16 -0.96 25.12
CA GLY A 385 -4.98 -0.08 24.30
C GLY A 385 -4.36 1.32 24.11
N ARG A 386 -3.71 1.88 25.13
CA ARG A 386 -2.96 3.15 25.00
C ARG A 386 -1.78 3.04 24.03
N ILE A 387 -1.10 1.90 23.98
CA ILE A 387 0.03 1.69 23.06
C ILE A 387 -0.50 1.56 21.63
N GLU A 388 -1.61 0.84 21.43
CA GLU A 388 -2.25 0.68 20.12
C GLU A 388 -2.86 1.99 19.61
N ALA A 389 -3.56 2.72 20.47
CA ALA A 389 -4.15 4.02 20.14
C ALA A 389 -3.08 5.06 19.78
N PHE A 390 -1.90 5.00 20.40
CA PHE A 390 -0.78 5.89 20.06
C PHE A 390 -0.10 5.50 18.74
N ALA A 391 -0.21 4.25 18.30
CA ALA A 391 0.45 3.78 17.09
C ALA A 391 -0.05 4.51 15.84
N SER A 392 -1.37 4.65 15.67
CA SER A 392 -1.94 5.27 14.47
C SER A 392 -1.53 6.74 14.30
N PRO A 393 -1.70 7.64 15.31
CA PRO A 393 -1.26 9.03 15.19
C PRO A 393 0.25 9.18 14.95
N THR A 394 1.08 8.33 15.57
CA THR A 394 2.53 8.37 15.29
C THR A 394 2.87 8.00 13.86
N LEU A 395 2.19 7.00 13.28
CA LEU A 395 2.44 6.61 11.89
C LEU A 395 1.97 7.69 10.91
N GLU A 396 0.83 8.32 11.18
CA GLU A 396 0.29 9.40 10.36
C GLU A 396 1.16 10.65 10.39
N THR A 397 1.57 11.11 11.58
CA THR A 397 2.48 12.25 11.73
C THR A 397 3.84 12.00 11.07
N MET A 398 4.41 10.80 11.20
CA MET A 398 5.63 10.44 10.48
C MET A 398 5.44 10.41 8.97
N GLY A 399 4.31 9.88 8.50
CA GLY A 399 3.96 9.88 7.08
C GLY A 399 3.91 11.30 6.53
N PHE A 400 3.27 12.22 7.26
CA PHE A 400 3.19 13.63 6.88
C PHE A 400 4.57 14.30 6.86
N ILE A 401 5.41 14.07 7.89
CA ILE A 401 6.79 14.59 7.93
C ILE A 401 7.61 14.06 6.75
N ALA A 402 7.47 12.77 6.39
CA ALA A 402 8.18 12.18 5.26
C ALA A 402 7.78 12.85 3.94
N VAL A 403 6.48 13.08 3.73
CA VAL A 403 5.97 13.81 2.55
C VAL A 403 6.44 15.25 2.54
N MET A 404 6.38 15.95 3.67
CA MET A 404 6.85 17.34 3.80
C MET A 404 8.34 17.46 3.44
N LEU A 405 9.19 16.60 3.98
CA LEU A 405 10.62 16.59 3.67
C LEU A 405 10.88 16.29 2.19
N ALA A 406 10.13 15.36 1.60
CA ALA A 406 10.23 15.07 0.17
C ALA A 406 9.87 16.32 -0.66
N ILE A 407 8.78 17.01 -0.33
CA ILE A 407 8.37 18.23 -1.04
C ILE A 407 9.41 19.35 -0.86
N LEU A 408 9.95 19.56 0.33
CA LEU A 408 10.96 20.61 0.56
C LEU A 408 12.28 20.34 -0.18
N TYR A 409 12.66 19.08 -0.33
CA TYR A 409 13.88 18.71 -1.04
C TYR A 409 13.72 18.79 -2.57
N PHE A 410 12.55 18.42 -3.11
CA PHE A 410 12.29 18.38 -4.56
C PHE A 410 11.56 19.61 -5.12
N GLY A 411 10.92 20.40 -4.26
CA GLY A 411 10.28 21.67 -4.62
C GLY A 411 11.26 22.84 -4.71
N ARG A 412 12.52 22.61 -4.33
CA ARG A 412 13.67 23.48 -4.59
C ARG A 412 14.31 23.08 -5.91
#